data_AF-A0A102JSN2-F1
#
_entry.id   AF-A0A102JSN2-F1
#
_cell.length_a   1.000
_cell.length_b   1.000
_cell.length_c   1.000
_cell.angle_alpha   90.00
_cell.angle_beta   90.00
_cell.angle_gamma   90.00
#
_symmetry.space_group_name_H-M   'P 1'
#
loop_
_entity.id
_entity.type
_entity.pdbx_description
1 polymer ?
#
loop_
_entity_poly.entity_id
_entity_poly.type
_entity_poly.pdbx_seq_one_letter_code
_entity_poly.pdbx_strand_id
1 'polypeptide(L)'
;MKVISSIQELRDQLRGQNRTAFVPTMGNLHEGHLSLMRLARQHGDPVVASIFVNRLQFGPNEDFDKYPRTLQDDIEKLQKENVYVLFAPTERDMYPEPQEYRVQPPDDLGGILEGEFRPGFFTGVCTVVAKLMACVQPRVAVFGKKDYQQLMIVRRMCQQLALPVDIIAAETVRDTDGLALSSRNRYLAPAERQEAPELAKTLQRVRESVLGGERDLVKLEQHAQAHLAGRGWAPDYISIRRRANLIAPSAAELDAGEPLVVLAAAKLGATRLIDNLEI
;
A
#
# COMPACT_ATOMS: atom_id res chain seq x y z
N MET A 1 19.57 -16.27 1.78
CA MET A 1 18.19 -16.05 2.26
C MET A 1 17.59 -17.38 2.71
N LYS A 2 17.02 -17.48 3.92
CA LYS A 2 16.18 -18.62 4.33
C LYS A 2 14.73 -18.37 3.98
N VAL A 3 14.00 -19.39 3.53
CA VAL A 3 12.55 -19.34 3.29
C VAL A 3 11.87 -20.12 4.40
N ILE A 4 10.99 -19.47 5.16
CA ILE A 4 10.37 -20.02 6.37
C ILE A 4 8.86 -19.85 6.26
N SER A 5 8.09 -20.91 6.52
CA SER A 5 6.62 -20.84 6.60
C SER A 5 6.10 -20.89 8.04
N SER A 6 6.77 -21.63 8.94
CA SER A 6 6.35 -21.80 10.33
C SER A 6 6.64 -20.55 11.17
N ILE A 7 5.63 -20.12 11.95
CA ILE A 7 5.80 -19.02 12.91
C ILE A 7 6.86 -19.34 13.97
N GLN A 8 6.90 -20.60 14.44
CA GLN A 8 7.87 -21.01 15.47
C GLN A 8 9.30 -20.96 14.92
N GLU A 9 9.52 -21.50 13.72
CA GLU A 9 10.83 -21.48 13.07
C GLU A 9 11.29 -20.04 12.78
N LEU A 10 10.37 -19.15 12.39
CA LEU A 10 10.68 -17.73 12.18
C LEU A 10 11.19 -17.09 13.48
N ARG A 11 10.50 -17.32 14.60
CA ARG A 11 10.90 -16.79 15.91
C ARG A 11 12.26 -17.34 16.33
N ASP A 12 12.52 -18.62 16.08
CA ASP A 12 13.80 -19.24 16.38
C ASP A 12 14.93 -18.64 15.54
N GLN A 13 14.68 -18.39 14.25
CA GLN A 13 15.65 -17.78 13.34
C GLN A 13 15.95 -16.30 13.66
N LEU A 14 14.99 -15.57 14.22
CA LEU A 14 15.10 -14.15 14.58
C LEU A 14 15.41 -13.92 16.07
N ARG A 15 15.65 -14.98 16.84
CA ARG A 15 15.91 -14.88 18.28
C ARG A 15 17.12 -13.97 18.55
N GLY A 16 16.92 -12.96 19.41
CA GLY A 16 17.95 -11.99 19.80
C GLY A 16 18.21 -10.87 18.79
N GLN A 17 17.48 -10.82 17.66
CA GLN A 17 17.60 -9.75 16.68
C GLN A 17 16.86 -8.49 17.15
N ASN A 18 17.61 -7.46 17.54
CA ASN A 18 17.04 -6.22 18.08
C ASN A 18 16.95 -5.06 17.06
N ARG A 19 17.38 -5.29 15.81
CA ARG A 19 17.46 -4.25 14.76
C ARG A 19 16.80 -4.67 13.45
N THR A 20 15.95 -5.70 13.48
CA THR A 20 15.26 -6.22 12.31
C THR A 20 14.47 -5.11 11.58
N ALA A 21 14.68 -5.00 10.26
CA ALA A 21 13.85 -4.20 9.36
C ALA A 21 12.93 -5.12 8.56
N PHE A 22 11.63 -4.83 8.60
CA PHE A 22 10.59 -5.70 8.06
C PHE A 22 9.88 -5.08 6.85
N VAL A 23 9.64 -5.88 5.82
CA VAL A 23 8.90 -5.47 4.62
C VAL A 23 7.78 -6.49 4.34
N PRO A 24 6.54 -6.21 4.78
CA PRO A 24 5.40 -7.06 4.47
C PRO A 24 4.92 -6.86 3.04
N THR A 25 4.72 -7.96 2.30
CA THR A 25 4.21 -7.93 0.93
C THR A 25 3.19 -9.06 0.69
N MET A 26 2.45 -8.99 -0.41
CA MET A 26 1.59 -10.08 -0.89
C MET A 26 2.24 -10.92 -2.01
N GLY A 27 3.54 -10.71 -2.30
CA GLY A 27 4.24 -11.40 -3.40
C GLY A 27 3.99 -10.83 -4.79
N ASN A 28 4.40 -11.58 -5.82
CA ASN A 28 4.53 -11.13 -7.21
C ASN A 28 5.36 -9.84 -7.29
N LEU A 29 6.58 -9.94 -6.77
CA LEU A 29 7.46 -8.81 -6.55
C LEU A 29 7.85 -8.15 -7.86
N HIS A 30 8.00 -6.83 -7.78
CA HIS A 30 8.41 -5.94 -8.86
C HIS A 30 9.36 -4.89 -8.29
N GLU A 31 9.93 -4.03 -9.12
CA GLU A 31 10.97 -3.09 -8.72
C GLU A 31 10.54 -2.17 -7.56
N GLY A 32 9.26 -1.80 -7.48
CA GLY A 32 8.69 -1.12 -6.30
C GLY A 32 8.95 -1.86 -4.99
N HIS A 33 8.73 -3.18 -4.94
CA HIS A 33 9.01 -3.98 -3.75
C HIS A 33 10.51 -4.10 -3.46
N LEU A 34 11.35 -4.24 -4.50
CA LEU A 34 12.80 -4.35 -4.33
C LEU A 34 13.39 -3.04 -3.77
N SER A 35 12.86 -1.90 -4.19
CA SER A 35 13.18 -0.59 -3.61
C SER A 35 12.90 -0.54 -2.09
N LEU A 36 11.77 -1.11 -1.63
CA LEU A 36 11.48 -1.22 -0.20
C LEU A 36 12.52 -2.09 0.54
N MET A 37 12.99 -3.19 -0.06
CA MET A 37 14.03 -4.05 0.54
C MET A 37 15.36 -3.30 0.69
N ARG A 38 15.75 -2.54 -0.34
CA ARG A 38 16.96 -1.71 -0.31
C ARG A 38 16.87 -0.60 0.73
N LEU A 39 15.71 0.04 0.85
CA LEU A 39 15.45 1.04 1.90
C LEU A 39 15.49 0.40 3.29
N ALA A 40 14.86 -0.75 3.48
CA ALA A 40 14.86 -1.47 4.76
C ALA A 40 16.28 -1.73 5.28
N ARG A 41 17.21 -2.08 4.38
CA ARG A 41 18.62 -2.31 4.74
C ARG A 41 19.31 -1.09 5.33
N GLN A 42 18.91 0.12 4.94
CA GLN A 42 19.45 1.37 5.49
C GLN A 42 18.95 1.65 6.91
N HIS A 43 17.82 1.06 7.31
CA HIS A 43 17.18 1.30 8.61
C HIS A 43 17.33 0.12 9.60
N GLY A 44 17.72 -1.07 9.14
CA GLY A 44 17.92 -2.21 10.02
C GLY A 44 18.67 -3.39 9.42
N ASP A 45 18.95 -4.35 10.30
CA ASP A 45 19.69 -5.59 10.03
C ASP A 45 19.24 -6.62 11.08
N PRO A 46 18.74 -7.81 10.68
CA PRO A 46 18.53 -8.27 9.31
C PRO A 46 17.33 -7.61 8.60
N VAL A 47 17.31 -7.68 7.27
CA VAL A 47 16.11 -7.44 6.47
C VAL A 47 15.28 -8.72 6.38
N VAL A 48 14.02 -8.64 6.79
CA VAL A 48 13.03 -9.71 6.72
C VAL A 48 11.91 -9.28 5.79
N ALA A 49 11.62 -10.11 4.78
CA ALA A 49 10.45 -9.92 3.92
C ALA A 49 9.35 -10.90 4.35
N SER A 50 8.07 -10.54 4.18
CA SER A 50 7.00 -11.54 4.14
C SER A 50 6.28 -11.54 2.79
N ILE A 51 5.84 -12.73 2.37
CA ILE A 51 4.92 -12.91 1.24
C ILE A 51 3.71 -13.68 1.77
N PHE A 52 2.58 -13.00 1.86
CA PHE A 52 1.32 -13.61 2.28
C PHE A 52 0.12 -12.89 1.64
N VAL A 53 -0.62 -13.59 0.77
CA VAL A 53 -1.86 -13.07 0.20
C VAL A 53 -2.96 -13.22 1.25
N ASN A 54 -3.19 -12.16 2.02
CA ASN A 54 -4.11 -12.17 3.15
C ASN A 54 -5.58 -12.18 2.72
N ARG A 55 -6.33 -13.26 2.97
CA ARG A 55 -7.76 -13.34 2.62
C ARG A 55 -8.62 -12.26 3.27
N LEU A 56 -8.29 -11.82 4.49
CA LEU A 56 -9.12 -10.91 5.28
C LEU A 56 -9.24 -9.49 4.69
N GLN A 57 -8.33 -9.10 3.80
CA GLN A 57 -8.36 -7.80 3.12
C GLN A 57 -8.89 -7.88 1.69
N PHE A 58 -9.55 -8.99 1.32
CA PHE A 58 -10.27 -9.12 0.06
C PHE A 58 -11.76 -9.22 0.32
N GLY A 59 -12.54 -8.38 -0.36
CA GLY A 59 -13.99 -8.52 -0.40
C GLY A 59 -14.43 -9.77 -1.18
N PRO A 60 -15.69 -10.23 -1.01
CA PRO A 60 -16.19 -11.44 -1.66
C PRO A 60 -16.16 -11.39 -3.19
N ASN A 61 -16.20 -10.17 -3.77
CA ASN A 61 -16.19 -9.94 -5.22
C ASN A 61 -14.82 -9.43 -5.73
N GLU A 62 -13.77 -9.51 -4.90
CA GLU A 62 -12.42 -9.06 -5.27
C GLU A 62 -11.56 -10.20 -5.83
N ASP A 63 -10.32 -9.88 -6.19
CA ASP A 63 -9.45 -10.73 -7.00
C ASP A 63 -8.63 -11.77 -6.20
N PHE A 64 -9.08 -12.23 -5.03
CA PHE A 64 -8.30 -13.13 -4.17
C PHE A 64 -7.81 -14.40 -4.88
N ASP A 65 -8.72 -15.07 -5.61
CA ASP A 65 -8.41 -16.33 -6.32
C ASP A 65 -7.51 -16.09 -7.53
N LYS A 66 -7.57 -14.89 -8.13
CA LYS A 66 -6.80 -14.50 -9.32
C LYS A 66 -5.49 -13.77 -8.98
N TYR A 67 -5.27 -13.43 -7.72
CA TYR A 67 -4.08 -12.70 -7.29
C TYR A 67 -2.80 -13.44 -7.70
N PRO A 68 -1.83 -12.81 -8.40
CA PRO A 68 -0.65 -13.49 -8.91
C PRO A 68 0.19 -14.08 -7.76
N ARG A 69 0.54 -15.37 -7.88
CA ARG A 69 1.39 -16.08 -6.93
C ARG A 69 2.59 -16.66 -7.68
N THR A 70 3.73 -16.00 -7.59
CA THR A 70 4.98 -16.36 -8.29
C THR A 70 6.14 -16.52 -7.31
N LEU A 71 5.92 -17.33 -6.26
CA LEU A 71 6.84 -17.45 -5.12
C LEU A 71 8.29 -17.78 -5.53
N GLN A 72 8.49 -18.62 -6.55
CA GLN A 72 9.83 -18.97 -7.03
C GLN A 72 10.56 -17.74 -7.62
N ASP A 73 9.91 -17.00 -8.51
CA ASP A 73 10.46 -15.76 -9.07
C ASP A 73 10.73 -14.71 -7.99
N ASP A 74 9.85 -14.67 -6.98
CA ASP A 74 9.99 -13.75 -5.84
C ASP A 74 11.22 -14.09 -4.99
N ILE A 75 11.47 -15.38 -4.74
CA ILE A 75 12.67 -15.86 -4.04
C ILE A 75 13.93 -15.45 -4.79
N GLU A 76 13.98 -15.66 -6.10
CA GLU A 76 15.14 -15.31 -6.93
C GLU A 76 15.44 -13.81 -6.92
N LYS A 77 14.41 -12.97 -6.92
CA LYS A 77 14.57 -11.50 -6.79
C LYS A 77 15.10 -11.13 -5.40
N LEU A 78 14.52 -11.67 -4.33
CA LEU A 78 14.93 -11.34 -2.95
C LEU A 78 16.35 -11.82 -2.62
N GLN A 79 16.80 -12.93 -3.22
CA GLN A 79 18.18 -13.40 -3.09
C GLN A 79 19.19 -12.35 -3.62
N LYS A 80 18.86 -11.64 -4.71
CA LYS A 80 19.69 -10.59 -5.29
C LYS A 80 19.72 -9.30 -4.46
N GLU A 81 18.70 -9.08 -3.62
CA GLU A 81 18.56 -7.91 -2.74
C GLU A 81 19.11 -8.14 -1.32
N ASN A 82 19.87 -9.21 -1.08
CA ASN A 82 20.50 -9.53 0.21
C ASN A 82 19.49 -9.65 1.38
N VAL A 83 18.28 -10.14 1.12
CA VAL A 83 17.29 -10.40 2.16
C VAL A 83 17.72 -11.62 3.00
N TYR A 84 17.65 -11.49 4.32
CA TYR A 84 18.09 -12.55 5.24
C TYR A 84 17.07 -13.69 5.32
N VAL A 85 15.80 -13.33 5.56
CA VAL A 85 14.68 -14.27 5.67
C VAL A 85 13.52 -13.79 4.81
N LEU A 86 12.94 -14.74 4.06
CA LEU A 86 11.59 -14.63 3.52
C LEU A 86 10.65 -15.46 4.40
N PHE A 87 9.73 -14.79 5.07
CA PHE A 87 8.60 -15.43 5.74
C PHE A 87 7.45 -15.62 4.74
N ALA A 88 7.25 -16.84 4.25
CA ALA A 88 6.21 -17.20 3.29
C ALA A 88 5.26 -18.24 3.91
N PRO A 89 4.45 -17.84 4.91
CA PRO A 89 3.55 -18.76 5.60
C PRO A 89 2.39 -19.21 4.69
N THR A 90 1.87 -20.41 4.94
CA THR A 90 0.60 -20.84 4.36
C THR A 90 -0.58 -20.16 5.07
N GLU A 91 -1.77 -20.26 4.48
CA GLU A 91 -3.00 -19.81 5.15
C GLU A 91 -3.22 -20.56 6.47
N ARG A 92 -2.84 -21.83 6.57
CA ARG A 92 -2.93 -22.63 7.81
C ARG A 92 -1.92 -22.19 8.87
N ASP A 93 -0.73 -21.75 8.47
CA ASP A 93 0.27 -21.21 9.40
C ASP A 93 -0.21 -19.87 10.00
N MET A 94 -0.80 -19.01 9.17
CA MET A 94 -1.33 -17.71 9.62
C MET A 94 -2.68 -17.82 10.31
N TYR A 95 -3.57 -18.70 9.86
CA TYR A 95 -4.96 -18.85 10.31
C TYR A 95 -5.27 -20.34 10.50
N PRO A 96 -4.73 -21.00 11.55
CA PRO A 96 -5.00 -22.42 11.83
C PRO A 96 -6.47 -22.67 12.16
N GLU A 97 -7.18 -21.62 12.58
CA GLU A 97 -8.62 -21.52 12.76
C GLU A 97 -9.10 -20.17 12.19
N PRO A 98 -10.42 -19.97 12.00
CA PRO A 98 -10.96 -18.69 11.54
C PRO A 98 -10.50 -17.52 12.41
N GLN A 99 -10.07 -16.41 11.78
CA GLN A 99 -9.61 -15.23 12.50
C GLN A 99 -10.80 -14.39 13.00
N GLU A 100 -11.12 -14.50 14.29
CA GLU A 100 -12.22 -13.77 14.92
C GLU A 100 -11.77 -12.48 15.63
N TYR A 101 -10.56 -12.46 16.19
CA TYR A 101 -9.97 -11.24 16.74
C TYR A 101 -9.50 -10.31 15.63
N ARG A 102 -9.93 -9.05 15.69
CA ARG A 102 -9.67 -8.05 14.64
C ARG A 102 -9.13 -6.76 15.24
N VAL A 103 -8.26 -6.10 14.48
CA VAL A 103 -7.80 -4.74 14.77
C VAL A 103 -8.58 -3.77 13.89
N GLN A 104 -9.52 -3.04 14.49
CA GLN A 104 -10.37 -2.10 13.77
C GLN A 104 -9.73 -0.69 13.76
N PRO A 105 -9.49 -0.08 12.59
CA PRO A 105 -9.06 1.32 12.52
C PRO A 105 -10.22 2.29 12.82
N PRO A 106 -9.93 3.57 13.11
CA PRO A 106 -10.96 4.61 13.25
C PRO A 106 -11.82 4.79 11.99
N ASP A 107 -13.11 5.07 12.12
CA ASP A 107 -14.02 5.23 10.98
C ASP A 107 -13.69 6.45 10.12
N ASP A 108 -13.19 7.53 10.72
CA ASP A 108 -12.84 8.79 10.04
C ASP A 108 -11.57 8.70 9.17
N LEU A 109 -10.81 7.61 9.29
CA LEU A 109 -9.63 7.32 8.47
C LEU A 109 -9.78 6.00 7.70
N GLY A 110 -10.34 4.96 8.31
CA GLY A 110 -10.53 3.64 7.71
C GLY A 110 -11.83 3.47 6.93
N GLY A 111 -12.81 4.35 7.12
CA GLY A 111 -14.11 4.32 6.42
C GLY A 111 -14.23 5.27 5.23
N ILE A 112 -13.22 6.11 4.98
CA ILE A 112 -13.18 7.06 3.85
C ILE A 112 -12.31 6.52 2.71
N LEU A 113 -12.38 7.14 1.52
CA LEU A 113 -11.50 6.84 0.38
C LEU A 113 -11.52 5.33 0.05
N GLU A 114 -10.38 4.61 0.14
CA GLU A 114 -10.36 3.17 -0.11
C GLU A 114 -11.31 2.38 0.78
N GLY A 115 -11.55 2.82 2.01
CA GLY A 115 -12.43 2.16 2.97
C GLY A 115 -13.90 2.16 2.56
N GLU A 116 -14.33 3.22 1.87
CA GLU A 116 -15.70 3.38 1.37
C GLU A 116 -15.96 2.39 0.22
N PHE A 117 -15.01 2.31 -0.72
CA PHE A 117 -15.13 1.45 -1.91
C PHE A 117 -14.73 0.00 -1.64
N ARG A 118 -14.06 -0.27 -0.51
CA ARG A 118 -13.63 -1.62 -0.09
C ARG A 118 -13.97 -1.84 1.39
N PRO A 119 -15.26 -2.00 1.74
CA PRO A 119 -15.69 -2.14 3.13
C PRO A 119 -14.96 -3.26 3.86
N GLY A 120 -14.42 -2.96 5.05
CA GLY A 120 -13.66 -3.90 5.87
C GLY A 120 -12.20 -4.11 5.44
N PHE A 121 -11.74 -3.53 4.32
CA PHE A 121 -10.38 -3.67 3.80
C PHE A 121 -9.33 -3.39 4.88
N PHE A 122 -9.40 -2.23 5.53
CA PHE A 122 -8.39 -1.83 6.50
C PHE A 122 -8.47 -2.59 7.83
N THR A 123 -9.63 -3.11 8.22
CA THR A 123 -9.70 -4.07 9.33
C THR A 123 -8.91 -5.33 9.01
N GLY A 124 -9.03 -5.84 7.77
CA GLY A 124 -8.23 -6.97 7.28
C GLY A 124 -6.72 -6.66 7.26
N VAL A 125 -6.33 -5.47 6.78
CA VAL A 125 -4.93 -5.01 6.75
C VAL A 125 -4.36 -4.86 8.17
N CYS A 126 -5.02 -4.11 9.05
CA CYS A 126 -4.55 -3.89 10.42
C CYS A 126 -4.39 -5.22 11.16
N THR A 127 -5.34 -6.15 11.00
CA THR A 127 -5.30 -7.46 11.63
C THR A 127 -4.08 -8.27 11.19
N VAL A 128 -3.84 -8.37 9.88
CA VAL A 128 -2.68 -9.15 9.39
C VAL A 128 -1.36 -8.46 9.71
N VAL A 129 -1.27 -7.13 9.60
CA VAL A 129 -0.03 -6.39 9.88
C VAL A 129 0.33 -6.50 11.36
N ALA A 130 -0.62 -6.34 12.27
CA ALA A 130 -0.39 -6.55 13.70
C ALA A 130 0.09 -7.98 13.99
N LYS A 131 -0.52 -9.00 13.34
CA LYS A 131 -0.12 -10.40 13.49
C LYS A 131 1.31 -10.65 12.96
N LEU A 132 1.66 -10.10 11.80
CA LEU A 132 2.99 -10.19 11.22
C LEU A 132 4.04 -9.50 12.11
N MET A 133 3.74 -8.31 12.64
CA MET A 133 4.62 -7.61 13.59
C MET A 133 4.80 -8.41 14.88
N ALA A 134 3.78 -9.11 15.37
CA ALA A 134 3.90 -10.00 16.52
C ALA A 134 4.73 -11.27 16.23
N CYS A 135 4.78 -11.72 14.98
CA CYS A 135 5.61 -12.86 14.55
C CYS A 135 7.08 -12.46 14.37
N VAL A 136 7.32 -11.34 13.67
CA VAL A 136 8.67 -10.88 13.29
C VAL A 136 9.34 -10.05 14.40
N GLN A 137 8.55 -9.35 15.22
CA GLN A 137 9.00 -8.40 16.25
C GLN A 137 10.06 -7.41 15.74
N PRO A 138 9.79 -6.67 14.66
CA PRO A 138 10.80 -5.80 14.07
C PRO A 138 11.01 -4.52 14.89
N ARG A 139 12.17 -3.90 14.73
CA ARG A 139 12.39 -2.52 15.20
C ARG A 139 11.78 -1.52 14.22
N VAL A 140 11.85 -1.84 12.92
CA VAL A 140 11.42 -0.97 11.83
C VAL A 140 10.58 -1.76 10.84
N ALA A 141 9.53 -1.16 10.28
CA ALA A 141 8.83 -1.71 9.12
C ALA A 141 8.72 -0.66 7.99
N VAL A 142 8.92 -1.10 6.74
CA VAL A 142 8.87 -0.23 5.55
C VAL A 142 7.58 -0.46 4.78
N PHE A 143 6.86 0.63 4.50
CA PHE A 143 5.63 0.63 3.71
C PHE A 143 5.71 1.70 2.61
N GLY A 144 5.17 1.39 1.43
CA GLY A 144 5.17 2.33 0.31
C GLY A 144 4.10 3.40 0.42
N LYS A 145 4.43 4.65 0.08
CA LYS A 145 3.47 5.75 -0.13
C LYS A 145 2.47 5.47 -1.25
N LYS A 146 2.75 4.48 -2.10
CA LYS A 146 1.84 3.98 -3.14
C LYS A 146 0.44 3.65 -2.58
N ASP A 147 0.40 3.09 -1.38
CA ASP A 147 -0.81 2.82 -0.61
C ASP A 147 -0.89 3.83 0.55
N TYR A 148 -1.05 5.12 0.22
CA TYR A 148 -0.87 6.24 1.14
C TYR A 148 -1.74 6.15 2.40
N GLN A 149 -3.02 5.77 2.22
CA GLN A 149 -3.96 5.58 3.32
C GLN A 149 -3.57 4.39 4.22
N GLN A 150 -3.10 3.28 3.64
CA GLN A 150 -2.57 2.15 4.39
C GLN A 150 -1.36 2.56 5.22
N LEU A 151 -0.40 3.29 4.64
CA LEU A 151 0.77 3.79 5.35
C LEU A 151 0.37 4.63 6.57
N MET A 152 -0.58 5.56 6.40
CA MET A 152 -1.07 6.39 7.52
C MET A 152 -1.77 5.56 8.59
N ILE A 153 -2.65 4.63 8.17
CA ILE A 153 -3.38 3.74 9.08
C ILE A 153 -2.42 2.88 9.90
N VAL A 154 -1.45 2.22 9.25
CA VAL A 154 -0.46 1.38 9.94
C VAL A 154 0.39 2.21 10.90
N ARG A 155 0.83 3.42 10.50
CA ARG A 155 1.58 4.31 11.38
C ARG A 155 0.79 4.68 12.64
N ARG A 156 -0.48 5.08 12.49
CA ARG A 156 -1.35 5.42 13.62
C ARG A 156 -1.70 4.20 14.48
N MET A 157 -1.90 3.03 13.85
CA MET A 157 -2.12 1.76 14.55
C MET A 157 -0.94 1.43 15.46
N CYS A 158 0.30 1.49 14.95
CA CYS A 158 1.49 1.24 15.76
C CYS A 158 1.58 2.21 16.95
N GLN A 159 1.30 3.50 16.73
CA GLN A 159 1.30 4.50 17.79
C GLN A 159 0.23 4.22 18.86
N GLN A 160 -1.03 3.99 18.46
CA GLN A 160 -2.14 3.81 19.40
C GLN A 160 -2.10 2.48 20.15
N LEU A 161 -1.58 1.42 19.52
CA LEU A 161 -1.42 0.11 20.16
C LEU A 161 -0.06 -0.05 20.86
N ALA A 162 0.74 1.03 20.94
CA ALA A 162 2.07 1.04 21.53
C ALA A 162 2.99 -0.08 20.99
N LEU A 163 2.87 -0.39 19.68
CA LEU A 163 3.76 -1.34 19.02
C LEU A 163 5.13 -0.67 18.87
N PRO A 164 6.23 -1.30 19.34
CA PRO A 164 7.56 -0.69 19.31
C PRO A 164 8.20 -0.82 17.91
N VAL A 165 7.51 -0.32 16.88
CA VAL A 165 7.90 -0.42 15.47
C VAL A 165 7.87 0.95 14.82
N ASP A 166 9.03 1.40 14.34
CA ASP A 166 9.13 2.63 13.55
C ASP A 166 8.67 2.37 12.10
N ILE A 167 7.75 3.19 11.59
CA ILE A 167 7.20 3.05 10.23
C ILE A 167 7.91 3.98 9.25
N ILE A 168 8.72 3.41 8.36
CA ILE A 168 9.45 4.11 7.30
C ILE A 168 8.60 4.15 6.03
N ALA A 169 8.45 5.34 5.47
CA ALA A 169 7.73 5.56 4.22
C ALA A 169 8.69 5.46 3.02
N ALA A 170 8.40 4.58 2.08
CA ALA A 170 9.10 4.49 0.81
C ALA A 170 8.36 5.27 -0.29
N GLU A 171 9.07 5.96 -1.17
CA GLU A 171 8.48 6.64 -2.32
C GLU A 171 7.87 5.65 -3.32
N THR A 172 6.82 6.09 -4.02
CA THR A 172 6.19 5.30 -5.08
C THR A 172 7.14 5.14 -6.27
N VAL A 173 7.49 3.90 -6.60
CA VAL A 173 8.25 3.60 -7.82
C VAL A 173 7.30 3.52 -9.02
N ARG A 174 7.70 4.17 -10.10
CA ARG A 174 6.93 4.28 -11.36
C ARG A 174 7.71 3.63 -12.50
N ASP A 175 6.98 3.12 -13.48
CA ASP A 175 7.52 2.73 -14.78
C ASP A 175 7.99 3.99 -15.54
N THR A 176 8.72 3.79 -16.63
CA THR A 176 9.28 4.85 -17.49
C THR A 176 8.24 5.81 -18.07
N ASP A 177 7.00 5.36 -18.22
CA ASP A 177 5.86 6.16 -18.68
C ASP A 177 5.07 6.86 -17.55
N GLY A 178 5.49 6.66 -16.30
CA GLY A 178 4.87 7.26 -15.10
C GLY A 178 3.83 6.38 -14.40
N LEU A 179 3.45 5.23 -14.96
CA LEU A 179 2.52 4.30 -14.30
C LEU A 179 3.13 3.78 -13.00
N ALA A 180 2.41 3.92 -11.89
CA ALA A 180 2.84 3.35 -10.63
C ALA A 180 2.94 1.81 -10.71
N LEU A 181 4.06 1.24 -10.25
CA LEU A 181 4.27 -0.21 -10.32
C LEU A 181 3.33 -0.94 -9.36
N SER A 182 2.63 -1.94 -9.87
CA SER A 182 1.72 -2.80 -9.10
C SER A 182 1.66 -4.19 -9.72
N SER A 183 1.54 -5.22 -8.88
CA SER A 183 1.26 -6.59 -9.31
C SER A 183 0.03 -6.69 -10.22
N ARG A 184 -0.97 -5.83 -9.98
CA ARG A 184 -2.23 -5.79 -10.75
C ARG A 184 -2.06 -5.21 -12.16
N ASN A 185 -0.93 -4.57 -12.48
CA ASN A 185 -0.68 -4.09 -13.85
C ASN A 185 -0.63 -5.25 -14.87
N ARG A 186 -0.37 -6.49 -14.42
CA ARG A 186 -0.40 -7.70 -15.26
C ARG A 186 -1.80 -8.05 -15.79
N TYR A 187 -2.86 -7.51 -15.18
CA TYR A 187 -4.23 -7.76 -15.63
C TYR A 187 -4.64 -6.87 -16.80
N LEU A 188 -3.91 -5.79 -17.05
CA LEU A 188 -4.23 -4.83 -18.10
C LEU A 188 -4.00 -5.46 -19.47
N ALA A 189 -5.01 -5.40 -20.34
CA ALA A 189 -4.86 -5.68 -21.76
C ALA A 189 -3.88 -4.68 -22.40
N PRO A 190 -3.28 -4.98 -23.57
CA PRO A 190 -2.32 -4.07 -24.21
C PRO A 190 -2.81 -2.63 -24.39
N ALA A 191 -4.08 -2.43 -24.78
CA ALA A 191 -4.67 -1.11 -24.92
C ALA A 191 -4.88 -0.42 -23.55
N GLU A 192 -5.32 -1.17 -22.53
CA GLU A 192 -5.46 -0.65 -21.17
C GLU A 192 -4.10 -0.26 -20.57
N ARG A 193 -3.04 -1.04 -20.83
CA ARG A 193 -1.68 -0.72 -20.38
C ARG A 193 -1.15 0.57 -21.01
N GLN A 194 -1.49 0.87 -22.27
CA GLN A 194 -1.13 2.12 -22.93
C GLN A 194 -1.88 3.33 -22.36
N GLU A 195 -3.13 3.14 -21.92
CA GLU A 195 -3.95 4.18 -21.30
C GLU A 195 -3.63 4.39 -19.81
N ALA A 196 -3.19 3.36 -19.09
CA ALA A 196 -2.95 3.38 -17.64
C ALA A 196 -2.08 4.55 -17.10
N PRO A 197 -1.03 5.04 -17.80
CA PRO A 197 -0.27 6.21 -17.36
C PRO A 197 -1.09 7.51 -17.26
N GLU A 198 -2.27 7.59 -17.87
CA GLU A 198 -3.13 8.77 -17.81
C GLU A 198 -3.60 9.08 -16.39
N LEU A 199 -3.69 8.08 -15.50
CA LEU A 199 -4.00 8.31 -14.08
C LEU A 199 -2.94 9.20 -13.43
N ALA A 200 -1.65 8.88 -13.62
CA ALA A 200 -0.54 9.66 -13.07
C ALA A 200 -0.47 11.07 -13.69
N LYS A 201 -0.70 11.18 -15.01
CA LYS A 201 -0.76 12.48 -15.70
C LYS A 201 -1.90 13.36 -15.17
N THR A 202 -3.05 12.75 -14.88
CA THR A 202 -4.21 13.46 -14.31
C THR A 202 -3.87 13.99 -12.91
N LEU A 203 -3.23 13.18 -12.06
CA LEU A 203 -2.77 13.63 -10.74
C LEU A 203 -1.75 14.78 -10.83
N GLN A 204 -0.85 14.74 -11.82
CA GLN A 204 0.10 15.82 -12.06
C GLN A 204 -0.60 17.12 -12.47
N ARG A 205 -1.61 17.07 -13.35
CA ARG A 205 -2.41 18.26 -13.71
C ARG A 205 -3.18 18.83 -12.52
N VAL A 206 -3.73 17.97 -11.66
CA VAL A 206 -4.38 18.40 -10.41
C VAL A 206 -3.38 19.10 -9.51
N ARG A 207 -2.20 18.51 -9.29
CA ARG A 207 -1.11 19.11 -8.51
C ARG A 207 -0.71 20.48 -9.06
N GLU A 208 -0.47 20.58 -10.37
CA GLU A 208 -0.10 21.84 -11.03
C GLU A 208 -1.18 22.92 -10.87
N SER A 209 -2.47 22.55 -10.95
CA SER A 209 -3.57 23.50 -10.76
C SER A 209 -3.63 24.04 -9.32
N VAL A 210 -3.44 23.18 -8.31
CA VAL A 210 -3.39 23.60 -6.91
C VAL A 210 -2.19 24.53 -6.66
N LEU A 211 -1.01 24.15 -7.15
CA LEU A 211 0.20 24.99 -7.05
C LEU A 211 0.07 26.30 -7.85
N GLY A 212 -0.72 26.30 -8.93
CA GLY A 212 -1.05 27.46 -9.75
C GLY A 212 -2.06 28.41 -9.13
N GLY A 213 -2.60 28.10 -7.95
CA GLY A 213 -3.49 29.00 -7.22
C GLY A 213 -4.98 28.64 -7.28
N GLU A 214 -5.37 27.52 -7.89
CA GLU A 214 -6.76 27.05 -7.81
C GLU A 214 -7.16 26.80 -6.35
N ARG A 215 -8.37 27.21 -5.99
CA ARG A 215 -8.91 27.11 -4.62
C ARG A 215 -10.20 26.30 -4.57
N ASP A 216 -10.90 26.16 -5.70
CA ASP A 216 -12.06 25.28 -5.81
C ASP A 216 -11.61 23.83 -6.04
N LEU A 217 -11.14 23.20 -4.97
CA LEU A 217 -10.64 21.83 -4.99
C LEU A 217 -11.70 20.82 -5.44
N VAL A 218 -12.96 21.02 -5.03
CA VAL A 218 -14.06 20.12 -5.38
C VAL A 218 -14.30 20.16 -6.89
N LYS A 219 -14.31 21.35 -7.50
CA LYS A 219 -14.42 21.47 -8.96
C LYS A 219 -13.24 20.83 -9.68
N LEU A 220 -12.03 20.98 -9.15
CA LEU A 220 -10.83 20.35 -9.70
C LEU A 220 -10.90 18.81 -9.65
N GLU A 221 -11.37 18.24 -8.54
CA GLU A 221 -11.63 16.81 -8.39
C GLU A 221 -12.67 16.31 -9.40
N GLN A 222 -13.79 17.04 -9.56
CA GLN A 222 -14.85 16.70 -10.52
C GLN A 222 -14.36 16.73 -11.96
N HIS A 223 -13.59 17.76 -12.34
CA HIS A 223 -13.00 17.85 -13.68
C HIS A 223 -12.02 16.70 -13.95
N ALA A 224 -11.19 16.34 -12.97
CA ALA A 224 -10.25 15.23 -13.11
C ALA A 224 -11.00 13.89 -13.27
N GLN A 225 -12.10 13.68 -12.52
CA GLN A 225 -12.94 12.49 -12.66
C GLN A 225 -13.61 12.44 -14.03
N ALA A 226 -14.20 13.55 -14.49
CA ALA A 226 -14.84 13.63 -15.80
C ALA A 226 -13.83 13.40 -16.94
N HIS A 227 -12.60 13.90 -16.80
CA HIS A 227 -11.51 13.66 -17.75
C HIS A 227 -11.20 12.17 -17.89
N LEU A 228 -11.00 11.45 -16.78
CA LEU A 228 -10.76 10.00 -16.84
C LEU A 228 -11.98 9.25 -17.37
N ALA A 229 -13.19 9.61 -16.95
CA ALA A 229 -14.43 8.98 -17.42
C ALA A 229 -14.61 9.13 -18.94
N GLY A 230 -14.32 10.31 -19.49
CA GLY A 230 -14.34 10.57 -20.94
C GLY A 230 -13.33 9.75 -21.76
N ARG A 231 -12.39 9.08 -21.08
CA ARG A 231 -11.37 8.19 -21.68
C ARG A 231 -11.63 6.71 -21.41
N GLY A 232 -12.81 6.36 -20.91
CA GLY A 232 -13.21 4.97 -20.67
C GLY A 232 -12.79 4.40 -19.32
N TRP A 233 -12.31 5.24 -18.40
CA TRP A 233 -12.13 4.84 -17.00
C TRP A 233 -13.46 4.88 -16.25
N ALA A 234 -13.53 4.15 -15.14
CA ALA A 234 -14.57 4.31 -14.12
C ALA A 234 -13.89 4.74 -12.80
N PRO A 235 -13.75 6.05 -12.55
CA PRO A 235 -13.20 6.56 -11.29
C PRO A 235 -14.13 6.24 -10.12
N ASP A 236 -13.55 5.74 -9.03
CA ASP A 236 -14.23 5.69 -7.73
C ASP A 236 -14.12 7.05 -7.05
N TYR A 237 -12.90 7.62 -7.03
CA TYR A 237 -12.64 8.96 -6.52
C TYR A 237 -11.36 9.55 -7.11
N ILE A 238 -11.32 10.88 -7.13
CA ILE A 238 -10.11 11.69 -7.09
C ILE A 238 -10.33 12.69 -5.97
N SER A 239 -9.43 12.75 -4.99
CA SER A 239 -9.63 13.53 -3.78
C SER A 239 -8.34 14.20 -3.32
N ILE A 240 -8.42 15.50 -3.05
CA ILE A 240 -7.35 16.35 -2.56
C ILE A 240 -7.54 16.50 -1.06
N ARG A 241 -6.61 15.93 -0.29
CA ARG A 241 -6.72 15.82 1.16
C ARG A 241 -5.46 16.31 1.84
N ARG A 242 -5.58 16.64 3.12
CA ARG A 242 -4.43 16.99 3.97
C ARG A 242 -3.57 15.76 4.23
N ARG A 243 -2.25 15.91 4.17
CA ARG A 243 -1.32 14.80 4.48
C ARG A 243 -1.36 14.35 5.94
N ALA A 244 -1.85 15.19 6.85
CA ALA A 244 -1.87 14.91 8.28
C ALA A 244 -2.93 13.86 8.67
N ASN A 245 -4.10 13.87 8.02
CA ASN A 245 -5.27 13.09 8.44
C ASN A 245 -6.18 12.61 7.29
N LEU A 246 -5.88 12.95 6.03
CA LEU A 246 -6.70 12.64 4.85
C LEU A 246 -8.11 13.26 4.85
N ILE A 247 -8.32 14.32 5.62
CA ILE A 247 -9.54 15.13 5.59
C ILE A 247 -9.38 16.24 4.53
N ALA A 248 -10.48 16.68 3.94
CA ALA A 248 -10.48 17.84 3.05
C ALA A 248 -10.01 19.09 3.82
N PRO A 249 -9.12 19.92 3.25
CA PRO A 249 -8.68 21.15 3.90
C PRO A 249 -9.79 22.20 3.91
N SER A 250 -9.82 23.03 4.96
CA SER A 250 -10.59 24.27 4.96
C SER A 250 -9.93 25.34 4.10
N ALA A 251 -10.69 26.38 3.70
CA ALA A 251 -10.13 27.51 2.96
C ALA A 251 -8.97 28.20 3.72
N ALA A 252 -9.10 28.37 5.04
CA ALA A 252 -8.04 28.95 5.86
C ALA A 252 -6.77 28.09 5.89
N GLU A 253 -6.91 26.76 5.91
CA GLU A 253 -5.76 25.84 5.84
C GLU A 253 -5.08 25.88 4.47
N LEU A 254 -5.87 26.00 3.38
CA LEU A 254 -5.32 26.20 2.03
C LEU A 254 -4.50 27.48 1.92
N ASP A 255 -5.03 28.58 2.44
CA ASP A 255 -4.34 29.87 2.43
C ASP A 255 -3.08 29.87 3.32
N ALA A 256 -3.07 29.05 4.38
CA ALA A 256 -1.91 28.83 5.24
C ALA A 256 -0.85 27.89 4.64
N GLY A 257 -1.09 27.31 3.45
CA GLY A 257 -0.15 26.39 2.80
C GLY A 257 -0.10 24.99 3.42
N GLU A 258 -1.24 24.51 3.95
CA GLU A 258 -1.37 23.14 4.49
C GLU A 258 -0.87 22.09 3.47
N PRO A 259 0.03 21.17 3.86
CA PRO A 259 0.51 20.13 2.95
C PRO A 259 -0.60 19.20 2.48
N LEU A 260 -0.74 19.05 1.15
CA LEU A 260 -1.81 18.26 0.54
C LEU A 260 -1.28 17.02 -0.18
N VAL A 261 -2.19 16.11 -0.48
CA VAL A 261 -1.99 14.95 -1.35
C VAL A 261 -3.26 14.76 -2.17
N VAL A 262 -3.11 14.58 -3.47
CA VAL A 262 -4.21 14.10 -4.32
C VAL A 262 -4.12 12.57 -4.39
N LEU A 263 -5.22 11.88 -4.06
CA LEU A 263 -5.35 10.43 -4.13
C LEU A 263 -6.40 10.08 -5.17
N ALA A 264 -6.20 8.98 -5.90
CA ALA A 264 -7.17 8.49 -6.86
C ALA A 264 -7.27 6.97 -6.86
N ALA A 265 -8.48 6.50 -7.14
CA ALA A 265 -8.78 5.13 -7.50
C ALA A 265 -9.70 5.11 -8.71
N ALA A 266 -9.36 4.30 -9.70
CA ALA A 266 -10.16 4.17 -10.91
C ALA A 266 -10.00 2.79 -11.54
N LYS A 267 -11.09 2.25 -12.08
CA LYS A 267 -11.06 1.03 -12.88
C LYS A 267 -10.76 1.36 -14.34
N LEU A 268 -9.91 0.54 -14.94
CA LEU A 268 -9.71 0.47 -16.38
C LEU A 268 -10.01 -0.98 -16.81
N GLY A 269 -11.11 -1.14 -17.54
CA GLY A 269 -11.76 -2.45 -17.68
C GLY A 269 -12.17 -3.01 -16.31
N ALA A 270 -11.73 -4.23 -15.99
CA ALA A 270 -11.97 -4.85 -14.68
C ALA A 270 -10.88 -4.51 -13.65
N THR A 271 -9.76 -3.95 -14.07
CA THR A 271 -8.59 -3.73 -13.21
C THR A 271 -8.72 -2.42 -12.46
N ARG A 272 -8.81 -2.49 -11.13
CA ARG A 272 -8.82 -1.30 -10.27
C ARG A 272 -7.40 -0.85 -9.97
N LEU A 273 -7.04 0.32 -10.48
CA LEU A 273 -5.76 0.98 -10.22
C LEU A 273 -5.95 2.08 -9.18
N ILE A 274 -4.90 2.32 -8.41
CA ILE A 274 -4.84 3.40 -7.43
C ILE A 274 -3.52 4.14 -7.61
N ASP A 275 -3.49 5.44 -7.34
CA ASP A 275 -2.28 6.24 -7.33
C ASP A 275 -2.47 7.48 -6.46
N ASN A 276 -1.38 8.16 -6.11
CA ASN A 276 -1.43 9.42 -5.39
C ASN A 276 -0.22 10.29 -5.71
N LEU A 277 -0.35 11.58 -5.42
CA LEU A 277 0.72 12.54 -5.58
C LEU A 277 0.64 13.59 -4.48
N GLU A 278 1.73 13.70 -3.73
CA GLU A 278 1.96 14.74 -2.74
C GLU A 278 2.08 16.13 -3.43
N ILE A 279 1.35 17.12 -2.92
CA ILE A 279 1.32 18.51 -3.42
C ILE A 279 2.07 19.41 -2.45
#